data_AF-A0A7Y2FWC4-F1
#
_entry.id   AF-A0A7Y2FWC4-F1
#
_cell.length_a   1.000
_cell.length_b   1.000
_cell.length_c   1.000
_cell.angle_alpha   90.00
_cell.angle_beta   90.00
_cell.angle_gamma   90.00
#
_symmetry.space_group_name_H-M   'P 1'
#
loop_
_entity.id
_entity.type
_entity.pdbx_description
1 polymer ?
#
loop_
_entity_poly.entity_id
_entity_poly.type
_entity_poly.pdbx_seq_one_letter_code
_entity_poly.pdbx_strand_id
1 'polypeptide(L)'
;MKSILFSLNSLAAVLLIFAYISPYVDPSITGFFSIFGLFYPIILFVNILFIFLWLIIKAEKALLSFLLIAIGYAPLIKYFGFNSETENCSGISVISYNIGKTRIDFSRKDADKYIEQFRKFLKTENPDIICLQEKTKWHLDIYNDLFSEYNVYPNNELGTSICSKYPIVNGGNIPFESIAHNASWADVNIGSDTMRFYSIHLSSNRITRTTEKMLDNPDLSNTAIWGDLKFIFSRYNKHAQLRSLQLDTLLMHASKSPHPVVISGDFNDVPQSYIYNQICARYNDAFTERGFELAKTFISVVPGLR
;
A
#
# COMPACT_ATOMS: atom_id res chain seq x y z
N MET A 1 31.94 12.58 23.36
CA MET A 1 30.51 12.20 23.41
C MET A 1 29.60 13.11 22.58
N LYS A 2 29.50 14.42 22.86
CA LYS A 2 28.62 15.35 22.10
C LYS A 2 28.89 15.37 20.58
N SER A 3 30.16 15.34 20.16
CA SER A 3 30.51 15.29 18.73
C SER A 3 30.00 14.03 18.03
N ILE A 4 30.12 12.86 18.68
CA ILE A 4 29.66 11.58 18.13
C ILE A 4 28.13 11.60 18.00
N LEU A 5 27.41 12.05 19.02
CA LEU A 5 25.95 12.19 18.96
C LEU A 5 25.52 13.14 17.83
N PHE A 6 26.28 14.21 17.58
CA PHE A 6 25.96 15.14 16.52
C PHE A 6 26.24 14.55 15.13
N SER A 7 27.30 13.76 14.99
CA SER A 7 27.56 12.97 13.77
C SER A 7 26.44 11.96 13.50
N LEU A 8 25.93 11.26 14.52
CA LEU A 8 24.79 10.35 14.38
C LEU A 8 23.50 11.08 14.00
N ASN A 9 23.24 12.25 14.60
CA ASN A 9 22.11 13.10 14.20
C ASN A 9 22.25 13.54 12.73
N SER A 10 23.45 13.97 12.33
CA SER A 10 23.73 14.37 10.95
C SER A 10 23.51 13.22 9.97
N LEU A 11 23.88 11.99 10.34
CA LEU A 11 23.58 10.80 9.55
C LEU A 11 22.07 10.57 9.45
N ALA A 12 21.33 10.62 10.57
CA ALA A 12 19.87 10.47 10.56
C ALA A 12 19.16 11.52 9.70
N ALA A 13 19.67 12.75 9.71
CA ALA A 13 19.24 13.85 8.85
C ALA A 13 19.47 13.55 7.36
N VAL A 14 20.64 13.03 6.98
CA VAL A 14 20.93 12.62 5.59
C VAL A 14 20.00 11.49 5.14
N LEU A 15 19.77 10.49 6.00
CA LEU A 15 18.86 9.39 5.70
C LEU A 15 17.41 9.89 5.49
N LEU A 16 17.00 10.90 6.25
CA LEU A 16 15.68 11.53 6.10
C LEU A 16 15.56 12.26 4.75
N ILE A 17 16.62 12.96 4.32
CA ILE A 17 16.67 13.58 2.99
C ILE A 17 16.55 12.52 1.89
N PHE A 18 17.23 11.38 2.02
CA PHE A 18 17.09 10.28 1.05
C PHE A 18 15.66 9.71 1.01
N ALA A 19 14.99 9.62 2.16
CA ALA A 19 13.59 9.24 2.22
C ALA A 19 12.67 10.26 1.53
N TYR A 20 12.98 11.57 1.62
CA TYR A 20 12.26 12.62 0.89
C TYR A 20 12.48 12.58 -0.62
N ILE A 21 13.66 12.16 -1.06
CA ILE A 21 14.00 12.00 -2.48
C ILE A 21 13.31 10.75 -3.08
N SER A 22 13.09 9.71 -2.27
CA SER A 22 12.55 8.41 -2.71
C SER A 22 11.36 8.47 -3.69
N PRO A 23 10.30 9.29 -3.46
CA PRO A 23 9.15 9.34 -4.35
C PRO A 23 9.42 9.98 -5.72
N TYR A 24 10.56 10.65 -5.89
CA TYR A 24 10.90 11.38 -7.11
C TYR A 24 11.93 10.65 -7.99
N VAL A 25 12.41 9.49 -7.54
CA VAL A 25 13.40 8.71 -8.29
C VAL A 25 12.78 7.41 -8.76
N ASP A 26 12.72 7.22 -10.08
CA ASP A 26 12.24 5.97 -10.67
C ASP A 26 13.18 4.81 -10.26
N PRO A 27 12.66 3.76 -9.59
CA PRO A 27 13.47 2.60 -9.22
C PRO A 27 14.07 1.89 -10.43
N SER A 28 13.51 2.06 -11.64
CA SER A 28 14.05 1.54 -12.90
C SER A 28 15.41 2.13 -13.26
N ILE A 29 15.63 3.40 -12.86
CA ILE A 29 16.92 4.10 -12.99
C ILE A 29 17.85 3.70 -11.85
N THR A 30 17.37 3.81 -10.60
CA THR A 30 18.12 3.36 -9.42
C THR A 30 17.20 3.01 -8.25
N GLY A 31 17.30 1.78 -7.74
CA GLY A 31 16.59 1.34 -6.54
C GLY A 31 17.20 1.87 -5.23
N PHE A 32 18.32 2.59 -5.28
CA PHE A 32 19.02 3.05 -4.08
C PHE A 32 18.12 3.85 -3.14
N PHE A 33 17.27 4.73 -3.69
CA PHE A 33 16.42 5.59 -2.86
C PHE A 33 15.16 4.90 -2.33
N SER A 34 14.69 3.82 -2.98
CA SER A 34 13.42 3.17 -2.66
C SER A 34 13.40 2.60 -1.24
N ILE A 35 14.54 2.10 -0.76
CA ILE A 35 14.65 1.54 0.59
C ILE A 35 14.47 2.60 1.69
N PHE A 36 14.87 3.85 1.45
CA PHE A 36 14.71 4.92 2.43
C PHE A 36 13.25 5.38 2.52
N GLY A 37 12.50 5.30 1.41
CA GLY A 37 11.05 5.47 1.41
C GLY A 37 10.35 4.41 2.26
N LEU A 38 10.73 3.14 2.10
CA LEU A 38 10.21 2.02 2.91
C LEU A 38 10.41 2.26 4.42
N PHE A 39 11.60 2.71 4.81
CA PHE A 39 11.95 2.94 6.22
C PHE A 39 11.64 4.37 6.69
N TYR A 40 10.93 5.18 5.91
CA TYR A 40 10.65 6.57 6.24
C TYR A 40 10.07 6.76 7.66
N PRO A 41 9.04 6.01 8.12
CA PRO A 41 8.50 6.17 9.47
C PRO A 41 9.55 5.94 10.58
N ILE A 42 10.45 4.97 10.40
CA ILE A 42 11.53 4.68 11.36
C ILE A 42 12.58 5.80 11.34
N ILE A 43 12.99 6.24 10.16
CA ILE A 43 13.96 7.32 9.98
C ILE A 43 13.42 8.63 10.59
N LEU A 44 12.15 8.94 10.36
CA LEU A 44 11.45 10.07 10.96
C LEU A 44 11.45 9.97 12.49
N PHE A 45 11.08 8.82 13.04
CA PHE A 45 11.05 8.60 14.48
C PHE A 45 12.44 8.81 15.13
N VAL A 46 13.50 8.31 14.50
CA VAL A 46 14.88 8.54 14.97
C VAL A 46 15.22 10.04 14.98
N ASN A 47 14.81 10.80 13.97
CA ASN A 47 15.02 12.25 13.94
C ASN A 47 14.22 12.97 15.04
N ILE A 48 12.99 12.53 15.33
CA ILE A 48 12.20 13.04 16.46
C ILE A 48 12.91 12.76 17.79
N LEU A 49 13.47 11.57 18.00
CA LEU A 49 14.27 11.26 19.19
C LEU A 49 15.49 12.18 19.32
N PHE A 50 16.16 12.50 18.21
CA PHE A 50 17.26 13.47 18.23
C PHE A 50 16.82 14.86 18.63
N ILE A 51 15.62 15.33 18.25
CA ILE A 51 15.07 16.61 18.73
C ILE A 51 15.00 16.59 20.25
N PHE A 52 14.30 15.61 20.84
CA PHE A 52 14.13 15.53 22.30
C PHE A 52 15.45 15.38 23.03
N LEU A 53 16.37 14.53 22.53
CA LEU A 53 17.70 14.37 23.10
C LEU A 53 18.48 15.69 23.12
N TRP A 54 18.47 16.43 22.00
CA TRP A 54 19.22 17.69 21.92
C TRP A 54 18.57 18.83 22.70
N LEU A 55 17.24 18.85 22.88
CA LEU A 55 16.58 19.82 23.75
C LEU A 55 17.10 19.73 25.20
N ILE A 56 17.46 18.54 25.68
CA ILE A 56 18.02 18.32 27.02
C ILE A 56 19.52 18.64 27.06
N ILE A 57 20.28 18.27 26.02
CA ILE A 57 21.76 18.37 26.04
C ILE A 57 22.27 19.74 25.57
N LYS A 58 21.75 20.23 24.44
CA LYS A 58 22.11 21.49 23.79
C LYS A 58 21.08 21.85 22.71
N ALA A 59 20.07 22.64 23.09
CA ALA A 59 18.87 22.90 22.28
C ALA A 59 19.16 23.41 20.85
N GLU A 60 20.22 24.19 20.64
CA GLU A 60 20.66 24.64 19.30
C GLU A 60 20.85 23.50 18.29
N LYS A 61 21.25 22.30 18.76
CA LYS A 61 21.50 21.15 17.90
C LYS A 61 20.22 20.38 17.53
N ALA A 62 19.11 20.63 18.23
CA ALA A 62 17.80 20.09 17.88
C ALA A 62 17.26 20.71 16.57
N LEU A 63 17.75 21.90 16.22
CA LEU A 63 17.30 22.66 15.06
C LEU A 63 17.50 21.90 13.74
N LEU A 64 18.56 21.08 13.62
CA LEU A 64 18.82 20.31 12.39
C LEU A 64 17.65 19.37 12.05
N SER A 65 17.31 18.48 12.97
CA SER A 65 16.25 17.49 12.77
C SER A 65 14.88 18.17 12.71
N PHE A 66 14.67 19.21 13.52
CA PHE A 66 13.44 20.00 13.52
C PHE A 66 13.18 20.66 12.16
N LEU A 67 14.16 21.39 11.62
CA LEU A 67 14.01 22.06 10.33
C LEU A 67 13.78 21.07 9.18
N LEU A 68 14.49 19.93 9.19
CA LEU A 68 14.29 18.91 8.15
C LEU A 68 12.89 18.28 8.21
N ILE A 69 12.39 17.98 9.40
CA ILE A 69 11.02 17.48 9.57
C ILE A 69 9.99 18.54 9.14
N ALA A 70 10.22 19.81 9.49
CA ALA A 70 9.34 20.91 9.09
C ALA A 70 9.30 21.09 7.56
N ILE A 71 10.45 21.00 6.88
CA ILE A 71 10.53 21.03 5.42
C ILE A 71 9.78 19.84 4.80
N GLY A 72 9.92 18.66 5.38
CA GLY A 72 9.26 17.43 4.93
C GLY A 72 7.91 17.16 5.59
N TYR A 73 7.11 18.18 5.84
CA TYR A 73 5.76 18.03 6.38
C TYR A 73 4.81 17.31 5.40
N ALA A 74 4.95 17.53 4.09
CA ALA A 74 4.07 16.94 3.08
C ALA A 74 4.09 15.38 3.05
N PRO A 75 5.23 14.71 3.25
CA PRO A 75 5.23 13.26 3.50
C PRO A 75 4.41 12.82 4.72
N LEU A 76 4.31 13.61 5.79
CA LEU A 76 3.59 13.22 7.02
C LEU A 76 2.09 13.05 6.79
N ILE A 77 1.48 13.93 6.00
CA ILE A 77 0.03 13.89 5.72
C ILE A 77 -0.39 12.66 4.92
N LYS A 78 0.56 11.94 4.31
CA LYS A 78 0.30 10.65 3.62
C LYS A 78 0.15 9.49 4.60
N TYR A 79 0.69 9.63 5.81
CA TYR A 79 0.67 8.62 6.86
C TYR A 79 -0.33 8.96 7.96
N PHE A 80 -0.60 10.24 8.22
CA PHE A 80 -1.50 10.68 9.28
C PHE A 80 -2.62 11.57 8.73
N GLY A 81 -3.85 11.11 8.90
CA GLY A 81 -5.06 11.85 8.60
C GLY A 81 -5.49 12.69 9.80
N PHE A 82 -5.80 13.97 9.56
CA PHE A 82 -6.25 14.92 10.58
C PHE A 82 -7.70 15.37 10.35
N ASN A 83 -8.40 14.74 9.40
CA ASN A 83 -9.78 15.09 9.08
C ASN A 83 -10.70 14.57 10.19
N SER A 84 -11.63 15.40 10.66
CA SER A 84 -12.70 14.93 11.53
C SER A 84 -13.59 13.95 10.76
N GLU A 85 -14.16 12.95 11.44
CA GLU A 85 -15.23 12.14 10.85
C GLU A 85 -16.34 13.07 10.34
N THR A 86 -16.49 13.18 9.02
CA THR A 86 -17.56 13.96 8.41
C THR A 86 -18.78 13.07 8.14
N GLU A 87 -19.97 13.66 8.24
CA GLU A 87 -21.27 13.02 7.99
C GLU A 87 -21.36 12.29 6.64
N ASN A 88 -22.24 11.28 6.59
CA ASN A 88 -22.60 10.49 5.41
C ASN A 88 -22.82 11.38 4.18
N CYS A 89 -21.84 11.42 3.29
CA CYS A 89 -21.98 12.08 2.00
C CYS A 89 -22.70 11.13 1.04
N SER A 90 -23.63 11.67 0.24
CA SER A 90 -24.21 10.95 -0.90
C SER A 90 -23.10 10.57 -1.88
N GLY A 91 -23.03 9.30 -2.27
CA GLY A 91 -22.00 8.81 -3.18
C GLY A 91 -22.05 7.30 -3.36
N ILE A 92 -20.98 6.76 -3.95
CA ILE A 92 -20.79 5.32 -4.16
C ILE A 92 -19.77 4.83 -3.15
N SER A 93 -20.10 3.77 -2.43
CA SER A 93 -19.19 3.12 -1.50
C SER A 93 -18.30 2.10 -2.21
N VAL A 94 -16.99 2.19 -2.01
CA VAL A 94 -16.00 1.32 -2.66
C VAL A 94 -15.10 0.70 -1.59
N ILE A 95 -15.00 -0.62 -1.57
CA ILE A 95 -14.03 -1.34 -0.74
C ILE A 95 -12.98 -2.00 -1.64
N SER A 96 -11.71 -1.85 -1.30
CA SER A 96 -10.64 -2.70 -1.81
C SER A 96 -10.21 -3.67 -0.73
N TYR A 97 -10.16 -4.97 -1.04
CA TYR A 97 -9.84 -5.98 -0.05
C TYR A 97 -9.02 -7.14 -0.64
N ASN A 98 -7.80 -7.29 -0.14
CA ASN A 98 -6.96 -8.45 -0.45
C ASN A 98 -7.45 -9.65 0.37
N ILE A 99 -8.02 -10.65 -0.32
CA ILE A 99 -8.58 -11.86 0.30
C ILE A 99 -7.57 -13.01 0.41
N GLY A 100 -6.26 -12.79 0.23
CA GLY A 100 -5.25 -13.86 0.20
C GLY A 100 -5.23 -14.76 1.45
N LYS A 101 -5.66 -14.23 2.61
CA LYS A 101 -5.77 -14.98 3.86
C LYS A 101 -6.86 -16.07 3.83
N THR A 102 -7.91 -15.90 3.01
CA THR A 102 -9.00 -16.90 2.86
C THR A 102 -8.47 -18.24 2.37
N ARG A 103 -7.35 -18.28 1.63
CA ARG A 103 -6.68 -19.52 1.22
C ARG A 103 -6.43 -20.45 2.40
N ILE A 104 -6.04 -19.88 3.55
CA ILE A 104 -5.85 -20.62 4.79
C ILE A 104 -7.20 -20.74 5.50
N ASP A 105 -7.85 -19.62 5.80
CA ASP A 105 -9.01 -19.60 6.70
C ASP A 105 -10.19 -20.44 6.20
N PHE A 106 -10.47 -20.44 4.89
CA PHE A 106 -11.57 -21.22 4.29
C PHE A 106 -11.19 -22.67 3.98
N SER A 107 -9.95 -23.08 4.28
CA SER A 107 -9.48 -24.47 4.13
C SER A 107 -9.31 -25.17 5.48
N ARG A 108 -9.60 -24.48 6.59
CA ARG A 108 -9.47 -25.02 7.95
C ARG A 108 -10.67 -25.88 8.34
N LYS A 109 -10.52 -26.64 9.43
CA LYS A 109 -11.62 -27.41 10.04
C LYS A 109 -12.79 -26.53 10.47
N ASP A 110 -12.53 -25.28 10.83
CA ASP A 110 -13.50 -24.28 11.26
C ASP A 110 -13.85 -23.27 10.14
N ALA A 111 -13.71 -23.65 8.86
CA ALA A 111 -13.93 -22.78 7.70
C ALA A 111 -15.28 -22.05 7.73
N ASP A 112 -16.38 -22.73 8.03
CA ASP A 112 -17.73 -22.15 8.06
C ASP A 112 -17.82 -20.91 8.96
N LYS A 113 -17.11 -20.92 10.08
CA LYS A 113 -17.04 -19.78 10.99
C LYS A 113 -16.39 -18.56 10.32
N TYR A 114 -15.28 -18.75 9.61
CA TYR A 114 -14.59 -17.65 8.92
C TYR A 114 -15.38 -17.15 7.72
N ILE A 115 -16.04 -18.04 6.98
CA ILE A 115 -16.91 -17.69 5.86
C ILE A 115 -18.07 -16.83 6.38
N GLU A 116 -18.73 -17.22 7.47
CA GLU A 116 -19.84 -16.44 8.04
C GLU A 116 -19.38 -15.12 8.66
N GLN A 117 -18.18 -15.06 9.26
CA GLN A 117 -17.59 -13.79 9.69
C GLN A 117 -17.36 -12.85 8.52
N PHE A 118 -16.83 -13.35 7.41
CA PHE A 118 -16.60 -12.55 6.21
C PHE A 118 -17.92 -12.13 5.55
N ARG A 119 -18.93 -13.01 5.50
CA ARG A 119 -20.28 -12.67 5.05
C ARG A 119 -20.89 -11.56 5.90
N LYS A 120 -20.78 -11.64 7.23
CA LYS A 120 -21.27 -10.62 8.15
C LYS A 120 -20.58 -9.28 7.92
N PHE A 121 -19.26 -9.28 7.70
CA PHE A 121 -18.52 -8.09 7.32
C PHE A 121 -19.08 -7.47 6.03
N LEU A 122 -19.21 -8.24 4.94
CA LEU A 122 -19.76 -7.75 3.67
C LEU A 122 -21.18 -7.19 3.82
N LYS A 123 -22.04 -7.83 4.62
CA LYS A 123 -23.40 -7.35 4.90
C LYS A 123 -23.44 -6.09 5.75
N THR A 124 -22.49 -5.93 6.67
CA THR A 124 -22.42 -4.77 7.58
C THR A 124 -21.93 -3.54 6.82
N GLU A 125 -20.84 -3.69 6.07
CA GLU A 125 -20.28 -2.60 5.26
C GLU A 125 -21.16 -2.28 4.05
N ASN A 126 -21.80 -3.32 3.47
CA ASN A 126 -22.73 -3.22 2.34
C ASN A 126 -22.22 -2.32 1.18
N PRO A 127 -20.98 -2.49 0.69
CA PRO A 127 -20.40 -1.61 -0.33
C PRO A 127 -21.12 -1.72 -1.67
N ASP A 128 -21.06 -0.69 -2.49
CA ASP A 128 -21.62 -0.71 -3.85
C ASP A 128 -20.68 -1.39 -4.84
N ILE A 129 -19.37 -1.18 -4.66
CA ILE A 129 -18.28 -1.76 -5.46
C ILE A 129 -17.26 -2.41 -4.54
N ILE A 130 -16.81 -3.62 -4.88
CA ILE A 130 -15.76 -4.35 -4.17
C ILE A 130 -14.63 -4.71 -5.14
N CYS A 131 -13.43 -4.24 -4.87
CA CYS A 131 -12.22 -4.59 -5.60
C CYS A 131 -11.43 -5.63 -4.80
N LEU A 132 -11.43 -6.87 -5.27
CA LEU A 132 -10.78 -8.00 -4.61
C LEU A 132 -9.40 -8.27 -5.20
N GLN A 133 -8.44 -8.67 -4.36
CA GLN A 133 -7.11 -9.17 -4.76
C GLN A 133 -6.88 -10.59 -4.20
N GLU A 134 -5.95 -11.34 -4.81
CA GLU A 134 -5.60 -12.72 -4.41
C GLU A 134 -6.74 -13.74 -4.44
N LYS A 135 -7.73 -13.57 -5.34
CA LYS A 135 -8.77 -14.57 -5.57
C LYS A 135 -8.16 -15.89 -6.07
N THR A 136 -8.48 -17.00 -5.39
CA THR A 136 -7.92 -18.33 -5.64
C THR A 136 -8.92 -19.28 -6.30
N LYS A 137 -8.40 -20.30 -7.01
CA LYS A 137 -9.24 -21.26 -7.76
C LYS A 137 -10.07 -22.19 -6.85
N TRP A 138 -9.50 -22.57 -5.71
CA TRP A 138 -10.04 -23.61 -4.82
C TRP A 138 -11.27 -23.16 -4.02
N HIS A 139 -11.56 -21.86 -4.03
CA HIS A 139 -12.67 -21.25 -3.28
C HIS A 139 -13.66 -20.52 -4.18
N LEU A 140 -13.64 -20.77 -5.50
CA LEU A 140 -14.55 -20.11 -6.45
C LEU A 140 -16.03 -20.28 -6.07
N ASP A 141 -16.46 -21.47 -5.66
CA ASP A 141 -17.84 -21.71 -5.25
C ASP A 141 -18.23 -20.88 -4.01
N ILE A 142 -17.31 -20.75 -3.06
CA ILE A 142 -17.51 -19.92 -1.85
C ILE A 142 -17.60 -18.44 -2.24
N TYR A 143 -16.74 -17.97 -3.14
CA TYR A 143 -16.80 -16.58 -3.63
C TYR A 143 -18.08 -16.31 -4.42
N ASN A 144 -18.51 -17.24 -5.27
CA ASN A 144 -19.76 -17.12 -6.03
C ASN A 144 -20.97 -17.00 -5.10
N ASP A 145 -20.98 -17.73 -3.99
CA ASP A 145 -22.02 -17.59 -2.96
C ASP A 145 -21.93 -16.26 -2.20
N LEU A 146 -20.73 -15.88 -1.73
CA LEU A 146 -20.51 -14.65 -0.97
C LEU A 146 -20.85 -13.38 -1.76
N PHE A 147 -20.62 -13.40 -3.08
CA PHE A 147 -20.82 -12.26 -3.98
C PHE A 147 -22.00 -12.46 -4.93
N SER A 148 -22.93 -13.36 -4.61
CA SER A 148 -24.10 -13.70 -5.44
C SER A 148 -25.03 -12.51 -5.74
N GLU A 149 -25.03 -11.48 -4.89
CA GLU A 149 -25.80 -10.25 -5.07
C GLU A 149 -25.09 -9.20 -5.96
N TYR A 150 -23.88 -9.50 -6.44
CA TYR A 150 -23.06 -8.59 -7.23
C TYR A 150 -22.84 -9.12 -8.67
N ASN A 151 -22.74 -8.20 -9.62
CA ASN A 151 -22.13 -8.47 -10.92
C ASN A 151 -20.62 -8.58 -10.72
N VAL A 152 -19.99 -9.70 -11.13
CA VAL A 152 -18.56 -9.96 -10.88
C VAL A 152 -17.76 -10.03 -12.18
N TYR A 153 -16.67 -9.27 -12.26
CA TYR A 153 -15.72 -9.31 -13.38
C TYR A 153 -14.24 -9.26 -12.93
N PRO A 154 -13.36 -10.11 -13.46
CA PRO A 154 -13.66 -11.37 -14.11
C PRO A 154 -14.24 -12.35 -13.07
N ASN A 155 -15.30 -13.08 -13.43
CA ASN A 155 -15.95 -14.00 -12.50
C ASN A 155 -15.07 -15.23 -12.18
N ASN A 156 -14.53 -15.87 -13.22
CA ASN A 156 -13.86 -17.18 -13.11
C ASN A 156 -12.32 -17.13 -13.18
N GLU A 157 -11.72 -15.93 -13.18
CA GLU A 157 -10.26 -15.77 -13.24
C GLU A 157 -9.64 -15.53 -11.86
N LEU A 158 -8.32 -15.73 -11.76
CA LEU A 158 -7.56 -15.60 -10.52
C LEU A 158 -6.97 -14.20 -10.36
N GLY A 159 -6.58 -13.88 -9.12
CA GLY A 159 -5.95 -12.60 -8.81
C GLY A 159 -7.00 -11.55 -8.49
N THR A 160 -7.18 -10.56 -9.36
CA THR A 160 -8.05 -9.41 -9.12
C THR A 160 -9.46 -9.58 -9.70
N SER A 161 -10.47 -9.12 -8.97
CA SER A 161 -11.83 -8.98 -9.49
C SER A 161 -12.55 -7.76 -8.94
N ILE A 162 -13.62 -7.36 -9.61
CA ILE A 162 -14.50 -6.25 -9.27
C ILE A 162 -15.91 -6.82 -9.16
N CYS A 163 -16.54 -6.62 -8.00
CA CYS A 163 -17.93 -6.96 -7.73
C CYS A 163 -18.73 -5.64 -7.66
N SER A 164 -19.86 -5.55 -8.35
CA SER A 164 -20.68 -4.34 -8.41
C SER A 164 -22.16 -4.64 -8.24
N LYS A 165 -22.86 -3.87 -7.39
CA LYS A 165 -24.34 -3.88 -7.35
C LYS A 165 -24.97 -3.30 -8.63
N TYR A 166 -24.19 -2.55 -9.39
CA TYR A 166 -24.59 -1.93 -10.65
C TYR A 166 -24.15 -2.78 -11.85
N PRO A 167 -24.78 -2.62 -13.03
CA PRO A 167 -24.39 -3.36 -14.23
C PRO A 167 -22.96 -3.05 -14.67
N ILE A 168 -22.16 -4.09 -14.89
CA ILE A 168 -20.85 -4.01 -15.56
C ILE A 168 -21.10 -4.05 -17.07
N VAL A 169 -20.79 -2.97 -17.78
CA VAL A 169 -21.07 -2.82 -19.21
C VAL A 169 -19.86 -3.11 -20.09
N ASN A 170 -18.66 -3.05 -19.53
CA ASN A 170 -17.42 -3.41 -20.21
C ASN A 170 -16.37 -3.82 -19.18
N GLY A 171 -15.34 -4.56 -19.60
CA GLY A 171 -14.25 -4.94 -18.71
C GLY A 171 -13.10 -5.59 -19.45
N GLY A 172 -11.96 -5.64 -18.77
CA GLY A 172 -10.76 -6.26 -19.29
C GLY A 172 -9.73 -6.50 -18.18
N ASN A 173 -8.67 -7.21 -18.52
CA ASN A 173 -7.54 -7.43 -17.64
C ASN A 173 -6.29 -6.79 -18.27
N ILE A 174 -5.49 -6.14 -17.45
CA ILE A 174 -4.16 -5.69 -17.80
C ILE A 174 -3.20 -6.82 -17.37
N PRO A 175 -2.63 -7.56 -18.34
CA PRO A 175 -1.72 -8.63 -18.01
C PRO A 175 -0.40 -8.03 -17.51
N PHE A 176 0.07 -8.54 -16.37
CA PHE A 176 1.46 -8.42 -15.97
C PHE A 176 2.15 -9.78 -16.18
N GLU A 177 3.45 -9.88 -15.91
CA GLU A 177 4.22 -11.14 -16.08
C GLU A 177 3.71 -12.31 -15.22
N SER A 178 2.80 -12.06 -14.27
CA SER A 178 2.25 -13.06 -13.35
C SER A 178 0.73 -13.10 -13.43
N ILE A 179 0.14 -14.30 -13.38
CA ILE A 179 -1.31 -14.47 -13.30
C ILE A 179 -1.86 -14.01 -11.92
N ALA A 180 -1.03 -14.04 -10.88
CA ALA A 180 -1.44 -13.70 -9.50
C ALA A 180 -1.34 -12.20 -9.18
N HIS A 181 -0.46 -11.48 -9.88
CA HIS A 181 -0.35 -10.02 -9.81
C HIS A 181 -0.87 -9.48 -11.13
N ASN A 182 -2.08 -8.96 -11.15
CA ASN A 182 -2.74 -8.44 -12.34
C ASN A 182 -3.57 -7.20 -11.96
N ALA A 183 -4.14 -6.55 -12.96
CA ALA A 183 -5.13 -5.49 -12.74
C ALA A 183 -6.36 -5.74 -13.60
N SER A 184 -7.50 -5.98 -12.95
CA SER A 184 -8.80 -6.07 -13.60
C SER A 184 -9.43 -4.68 -13.65
N TRP A 185 -10.11 -4.36 -14.75
CA TRP A 185 -10.88 -3.13 -14.89
C TRP A 185 -12.30 -3.41 -15.38
N ALA A 186 -13.23 -2.57 -14.95
CA ALA A 186 -14.64 -2.67 -15.31
C ALA A 186 -15.25 -1.28 -15.46
N ASP A 187 -15.96 -1.07 -16.56
CA ASP A 187 -16.86 0.08 -16.73
C ASP A 187 -18.21 -0.29 -16.11
N VAL A 188 -18.64 0.49 -15.13
CA VAL A 188 -19.84 0.24 -14.32
C VAL A 188 -20.83 1.36 -14.58
N ASN A 189 -22.04 1.01 -14.99
CA ASN A 189 -23.12 1.97 -15.24
C ASN A 189 -23.85 2.29 -13.92
N ILE A 190 -23.63 3.49 -13.40
CA ILE A 190 -24.18 3.97 -12.12
C ILE A 190 -25.28 5.00 -12.42
N GLY A 191 -26.48 4.51 -12.68
CA GLY A 191 -27.64 5.33 -13.02
C GLY A 191 -27.56 5.89 -14.43
N SER A 192 -27.19 7.17 -14.56
CA SER A 192 -27.11 7.88 -15.84
C SER A 192 -25.68 8.06 -16.36
N ASP A 193 -24.67 7.65 -15.60
CA ASP A 193 -23.26 7.82 -15.96
C ASP A 193 -22.48 6.51 -15.76
N THR A 194 -21.34 6.39 -16.43
CA THR A 194 -20.46 5.23 -16.36
C THR A 194 -19.13 5.63 -15.76
N MET A 195 -18.66 4.86 -14.78
CA MET A 195 -17.34 5.04 -14.16
C MET A 195 -16.49 3.78 -14.38
N ARG A 196 -15.18 3.97 -14.58
CA ARG A 196 -14.22 2.88 -14.69
C ARG A 196 -13.57 2.59 -13.35
N PHE A 197 -13.67 1.36 -12.88
CA PHE A 197 -13.01 0.88 -11.67
C PHE A 197 -11.84 -0.02 -12.04
N TYR A 198 -10.76 0.10 -11.27
CA TYR A 198 -9.63 -0.83 -11.28
C TYR A 198 -9.51 -1.52 -9.93
N SER A 199 -9.33 -2.84 -9.97
CA SER A 199 -8.81 -3.64 -8.87
C SER A 199 -7.40 -4.08 -9.25
N ILE A 200 -6.40 -3.63 -8.50
CA ILE A 200 -5.00 -3.89 -8.83
C ILE A 200 -4.32 -4.74 -7.76
N HIS A 201 -3.39 -5.58 -8.18
CA HIS A 201 -2.47 -6.27 -7.29
C HIS A 201 -1.07 -6.25 -7.90
N LEU A 202 -0.24 -5.32 -7.45
CA LEU A 202 1.11 -5.14 -7.98
C LEU A 202 2.10 -6.12 -7.35
N SER A 203 3.30 -6.22 -7.91
CA SER A 203 4.32 -7.17 -7.47
C SER A 203 4.67 -7.04 -5.98
N SER A 204 4.46 -8.12 -5.23
CA SER A 204 4.86 -8.24 -3.82
C SER A 204 6.38 -8.16 -3.60
N ASN A 205 6.80 -7.59 -2.46
CA ASN A 205 8.21 -7.45 -2.10
C ASN A 205 8.89 -8.78 -1.73
N ARG A 206 8.11 -9.78 -1.28
CA ARG A 206 8.59 -11.11 -0.84
C ARG A 206 9.67 -11.08 0.25
N ILE A 207 9.67 -10.04 1.10
CA ILE A 207 10.63 -9.85 2.20
C ILE A 207 10.05 -10.12 3.59
N THR A 208 8.72 -10.17 3.75
CA THR A 208 8.02 -10.20 5.05
C THR A 208 8.52 -11.30 5.99
N ARG A 209 8.65 -12.52 5.48
CA ARG A 209 9.14 -13.67 6.28
C ARG A 209 10.58 -13.49 6.76
N THR A 210 11.43 -12.85 5.95
CA THR A 210 12.81 -12.56 6.32
C THR A 210 12.85 -11.46 7.38
N THR A 211 12.05 -10.40 7.21
CA THR A 211 11.97 -9.31 8.19
C THR A 211 11.40 -9.74 9.54
N GLU A 212 10.39 -10.62 9.57
CA GLU A 212 9.84 -11.17 10.82
C GLU A 212 10.90 -11.99 11.58
N LYS A 213 11.59 -12.90 10.89
CA LYS A 213 12.66 -13.71 11.48
C LYS A 213 13.78 -12.88 12.11
N MET A 214 14.15 -11.76 11.48
CA MET A 214 15.20 -10.86 11.99
C MET A 214 14.79 -10.18 13.29
N LEU A 215 13.50 -9.90 13.48
CA LEU A 215 13.00 -9.24 14.70
C LEU A 215 12.77 -10.23 15.83
N ASP A 216 12.35 -11.46 15.51
CA ASP A 216 12.18 -12.52 16.50
C ASP A 216 13.52 -13.00 17.07
N ASN A 217 14.61 -12.89 16.31
CA ASN A 217 15.97 -13.27 16.73
C ASN A 217 17.00 -12.17 16.41
N PRO A 218 17.06 -11.08 17.20
CA PRO A 218 17.91 -9.92 16.94
C PRO A 218 19.36 -10.17 17.39
N ASP A 219 19.99 -11.28 16.98
CA ASP A 219 21.41 -11.53 17.27
C ASP A 219 22.30 -10.69 16.35
N LEU A 220 22.48 -9.42 16.73
CA LEU A 220 23.27 -8.39 16.03
C LEU A 220 24.75 -8.75 15.82
N SER A 221 25.26 -9.80 16.49
CA SER A 221 26.63 -10.29 16.32
C SER A 221 26.80 -11.26 15.14
N ASN A 222 25.69 -11.72 14.57
CA ASN A 222 25.69 -12.72 13.52
C ASN A 222 25.94 -12.08 12.14
N THR A 223 26.97 -12.54 11.42
CA THR A 223 27.29 -12.13 10.05
C THR A 223 26.15 -12.42 9.06
N ALA A 224 25.21 -13.30 9.42
CA ALA A 224 23.98 -13.57 8.66
C ALA A 224 23.11 -12.31 8.44
N ILE A 225 23.09 -11.37 9.38
CA ILE A 225 22.27 -10.15 9.28
C ILE A 225 22.64 -9.31 8.05
N TRP A 226 23.93 -9.19 7.75
CA TRP A 226 24.38 -8.46 6.56
C TRP A 226 23.92 -9.14 5.26
N GLY A 227 23.87 -10.47 5.24
CA GLY A 227 23.34 -11.24 4.12
C GLY A 227 21.84 -11.00 3.92
N ASP A 228 21.09 -11.06 5.01
CA ASP A 228 19.63 -10.83 5.01
C ASP A 228 19.28 -9.38 4.63
N LEU A 229 20.02 -8.37 5.10
CA LEU A 229 19.84 -6.98 4.70
C LEU A 229 20.11 -6.76 3.21
N LYS A 230 21.19 -7.36 2.68
CA LYS A 230 21.49 -7.33 1.24
C LYS A 230 20.38 -8.02 0.43
N PHE A 231 19.86 -9.15 0.93
CA PHE A 231 18.74 -9.85 0.32
C PHE A 231 17.47 -8.99 0.29
N ILE A 232 17.10 -8.37 1.42
CA ILE A 232 15.95 -7.46 1.52
C ILE A 232 16.10 -6.30 0.54
N PHE A 233 17.25 -5.63 0.53
CA PHE A 233 17.53 -4.51 -0.37
C PHE A 233 17.42 -4.92 -1.85
N SER A 234 18.08 -6.02 -2.23
CA SER A 234 18.05 -6.51 -3.62
C SER A 234 16.63 -6.91 -4.06
N ARG A 235 15.88 -7.60 -3.19
CA ARG A 235 14.51 -8.02 -3.48
C ARG A 235 13.55 -6.84 -3.57
N TYR A 236 13.60 -5.93 -2.60
CA TYR A 236 12.76 -4.75 -2.59
C TYR A 236 12.97 -3.92 -3.85
N ASN A 237 14.24 -3.65 -4.22
CA ASN A 237 14.55 -2.85 -5.41
C ASN A 237 14.09 -3.53 -6.70
N LYS A 238 14.33 -4.84 -6.84
CA LYS A 238 13.83 -5.60 -7.99
C LYS A 238 12.31 -5.48 -8.11
N HIS A 239 11.58 -5.60 -7.00
CA HIS A 239 10.12 -5.52 -7.02
C HIS A 239 9.61 -4.08 -7.18
N ALA A 240 10.31 -3.07 -6.67
CA ALA A 240 10.01 -1.66 -6.93
C ALA A 240 10.13 -1.32 -8.43
N GLN A 241 11.14 -1.84 -9.12
CA GLN A 241 11.29 -1.71 -10.57
C GLN A 241 10.12 -2.32 -11.34
N LEU A 242 9.74 -3.55 -10.98
CA LEU A 242 8.59 -4.22 -11.59
C LEU A 242 7.29 -3.45 -11.34
N ARG A 243 7.06 -2.95 -10.12
CA ARG A 243 5.89 -2.14 -9.81
C ARG A 243 5.84 -0.84 -10.61
N SER A 244 6.99 -0.19 -10.84
CA SER A 244 7.09 1.00 -11.70
C SER A 244 6.54 0.71 -13.11
N LEU A 245 7.03 -0.37 -13.74
CA LEU A 245 6.57 -0.80 -15.07
C LEU A 245 5.09 -1.21 -15.11
N GLN A 246 4.63 -1.93 -14.08
CA GLN A 246 3.22 -2.31 -13.95
C GLN A 246 2.31 -1.08 -13.82
N LEU A 247 2.73 -0.09 -13.02
CA LEU A 247 1.99 1.15 -12.85
C LEU A 247 1.97 1.97 -14.14
N ASP A 248 3.07 2.08 -14.87
CA ASP A 248 3.09 2.81 -16.15
C ASP A 248 2.11 2.20 -17.16
N THR A 249 2.05 0.86 -17.23
CA THR A 249 1.09 0.14 -18.06
C THR A 249 -0.36 0.44 -17.63
N LEU A 250 -0.64 0.42 -16.33
CA LEU A 250 -1.94 0.76 -15.76
C LEU A 250 -2.34 2.20 -16.08
N LEU A 251 -1.45 3.17 -15.85
CA LEU A 251 -1.71 4.59 -16.06
C LEU A 251 -1.91 4.93 -17.54
N MET A 252 -1.17 4.27 -18.44
CA MET A 252 -1.35 4.41 -19.89
C MET A 252 -2.70 3.84 -20.35
N HIS A 253 -3.18 2.77 -19.72
CA HIS A 253 -4.51 2.25 -20.00
C HIS A 253 -5.60 3.17 -19.43
N ALA A 254 -5.42 3.63 -18.19
CA ALA A 254 -6.39 4.49 -17.50
C ALA A 254 -6.56 5.85 -18.20
N SER A 255 -5.48 6.43 -18.76
CA SER A 255 -5.55 7.70 -19.49
C SER A 255 -6.35 7.64 -20.79
N LYS A 256 -6.61 6.43 -21.31
CA LYS A 256 -7.46 6.21 -22.49
C LYS A 256 -8.93 5.98 -22.14
N SER A 257 -9.27 6.00 -20.84
CA SER A 257 -10.66 5.85 -20.40
C SER A 257 -11.49 7.06 -20.84
N PRO A 258 -12.65 6.86 -21.47
CA PRO A 258 -13.60 7.95 -21.72
C PRO A 258 -14.42 8.31 -20.46
N HIS A 259 -14.28 7.53 -19.39
CA HIS A 259 -15.05 7.63 -18.15
C HIS A 259 -14.17 8.09 -16.97
N PRO A 260 -14.76 8.72 -15.94
CA PRO A 260 -14.08 8.94 -14.66
C PRO A 260 -13.52 7.62 -14.10
N VAL A 261 -12.31 7.68 -13.56
CA VAL A 261 -11.54 6.50 -13.14
C VAL A 261 -11.37 6.46 -11.62
N VAL A 262 -11.62 5.29 -11.04
CA VAL A 262 -11.27 4.94 -9.66
C VAL A 262 -10.26 3.82 -9.69
N ILE A 263 -9.07 4.05 -9.12
CA ILE A 263 -8.02 3.03 -9.00
C ILE A 263 -7.92 2.60 -7.55
N SER A 264 -8.11 1.31 -7.30
CA SER A 264 -8.01 0.73 -5.97
C SER A 264 -7.32 -0.64 -6.02
N GLY A 265 -6.76 -1.08 -4.91
CA GLY A 265 -6.09 -2.37 -4.85
C GLY A 265 -4.93 -2.42 -3.89
N ASP A 266 -4.16 -3.49 -4.01
CA ASP A 266 -2.92 -3.72 -3.29
C ASP A 266 -1.74 -3.28 -4.16
N PHE A 267 -1.18 -2.11 -3.84
CA PHE A 267 -0.03 -1.54 -4.53
C PHE A 267 1.30 -2.18 -4.09
N ASN A 268 1.33 -2.96 -3.01
CA ASN A 268 2.53 -3.59 -2.46
C ASN A 268 3.71 -2.61 -2.21
N ASP A 269 3.42 -1.34 -1.94
CA ASP A 269 4.42 -0.28 -1.74
C ASP A 269 3.94 0.75 -0.71
N VAL A 270 4.83 1.61 -0.23
CA VAL A 270 4.55 2.56 0.84
C VAL A 270 4.10 3.94 0.33
N PRO A 271 3.46 4.78 1.16
CA PRO A 271 3.08 6.15 0.77
C PRO A 271 4.27 7.05 0.37
N GLN A 272 5.47 6.76 0.87
CA GLN A 272 6.71 7.44 0.50
C GLN A 272 7.47 6.72 -0.63
N SER A 273 6.75 6.20 -1.63
CA SER A 273 7.32 5.51 -2.80
C SER A 273 7.15 6.28 -4.11
N TYR A 274 7.94 5.92 -5.11
CA TYR A 274 7.83 6.47 -6.47
C TYR A 274 6.45 6.21 -7.07
N ILE A 275 5.94 4.98 -6.96
CA ILE A 275 4.65 4.62 -7.56
C ILE A 275 3.48 5.39 -6.93
N TYR A 276 3.54 5.66 -5.62
CA TYR A 276 2.55 6.49 -4.94
C TYR A 276 2.58 7.93 -5.48
N ASN A 277 3.78 8.51 -5.68
CA ASN A 277 3.90 9.85 -6.25
C ASN A 277 3.36 9.91 -7.69
N GLN A 278 3.65 8.90 -8.51
CA GLN A 278 3.19 8.84 -9.90
C GLN A 278 1.68 8.73 -10.03
N ILE A 279 1.01 7.99 -9.15
CA ILE A 279 -0.46 7.91 -9.15
C ILE A 279 -1.09 9.20 -8.61
N CYS A 280 -0.58 9.74 -7.51
CA CYS A 280 -1.12 10.97 -6.90
C CYS A 280 -0.86 12.24 -7.74
N ALA A 281 0.09 12.19 -8.68
CA ALA A 281 0.27 13.25 -9.67
C ALA A 281 -0.90 13.35 -10.67
N ARG A 282 -1.78 12.34 -10.73
CA ARG A 282 -2.90 12.23 -11.70
C ARG A 282 -4.26 12.00 -11.05
N TYR A 283 -4.27 11.47 -9.82
CA TYR A 283 -5.48 11.10 -9.09
C TYR A 283 -5.43 11.65 -7.66
N ASN A 284 -6.60 11.83 -7.06
CA ASN A 284 -6.70 12.23 -5.67
C ASN A 284 -6.64 10.99 -4.76
N ASP A 285 -5.85 11.06 -3.70
CA ASP A 285 -5.78 10.01 -2.69
C ASP A 285 -6.90 10.19 -1.65
N ALA A 286 -7.84 9.26 -1.60
CA ALA A 286 -8.98 9.28 -0.68
C ALA A 286 -8.57 9.46 0.81
N PHE A 287 -7.43 8.92 1.23
CA PHE A 287 -6.97 9.07 2.62
C PHE A 287 -6.41 10.46 2.90
N THR A 288 -5.67 11.08 1.98
CA THR A 288 -5.20 12.45 2.20
C THR A 288 -6.37 13.44 2.19
N GLU A 289 -7.41 13.13 1.40
CA GLU A 289 -8.63 13.95 1.33
C GLU A 289 -9.51 13.83 2.58
N ARG A 290 -9.68 12.62 3.13
CA ARG A 290 -10.70 12.35 4.17
C ARG A 290 -10.29 11.37 5.27
N GLY A 291 -9.07 10.85 5.24
CA GLY A 291 -8.57 9.90 6.23
C GLY A 291 -8.40 10.53 7.61
N PHE A 292 -8.49 9.69 8.63
CA PHE A 292 -8.26 10.01 10.03
C PHE A 292 -7.27 9.01 10.63
N GLU A 293 -6.48 9.45 11.61
CA GLU A 293 -5.44 8.66 12.30
C GLU A 293 -4.32 8.12 11.39
N LEU A 294 -3.59 7.11 11.86
CA LEU A 294 -2.50 6.48 11.14
C LEU A 294 -3.05 5.60 10.02
N ALA A 295 -2.64 5.87 8.77
CA ALA A 295 -2.94 5.00 7.65
C ALA A 295 -2.24 3.65 7.82
N LYS A 296 -3.02 2.58 7.99
CA LYS A 296 -2.51 1.21 8.05
C LYS A 296 -3.49 0.24 7.43
N THR A 297 -3.03 -0.55 6.47
CA THR A 297 -3.84 -1.60 5.81
C THR A 297 -3.22 -2.98 5.99
N PHE A 298 -1.92 -3.04 6.28
CA PHE A 298 -1.17 -4.29 6.43
C PHE A 298 -0.64 -4.47 7.85
N ILE A 299 -0.85 -5.68 8.41
CA ILE A 299 -0.31 -6.04 9.71
C ILE A 299 1.14 -6.48 9.51
N SER A 300 2.06 -5.56 9.80
CA SER A 300 3.50 -5.80 9.79
C SER A 300 4.15 -5.15 11.00
N VAL A 301 5.34 -5.66 11.28
CA VAL A 301 6.34 -5.07 12.16
C VAL A 301 6.89 -3.74 11.63
N VAL A 302 6.86 -3.52 10.33
CA VAL A 302 7.22 -2.23 9.72
C VAL A 302 6.01 -1.29 9.88
N PRO A 303 6.13 -0.19 10.65
CA PRO A 303 5.01 0.71 10.90
C PRO A 303 4.64 1.50 9.64
N GLY A 304 3.34 1.76 9.46
CA GLY A 304 2.83 2.63 8.39
C GLY A 304 2.75 1.99 7.00
N LEU A 305 2.72 0.66 6.90
CA LEU A 305 2.41 -0.02 5.64
C LEU A 305 0.90 0.14 5.33
N ARG A 306 0.63 0.77 4.20
CA ARG A 306 -0.68 1.15 3.68
C ARG A 306 -0.85 0.60 2.28
#